data_AF-A0A443S2R5-F1
#
_entry.id   AF-A0A443S2R5-F1
#
_cell.length_a   1.000
_cell.length_b   1.000
_cell.length_c   1.000
_cell.angle_alpha   90.00
_cell.angle_beta   90.00
_cell.angle_gamma   90.00
#
_symmetry.space_group_name_H-M   'P 1'
#
loop_
_entity.id
_entity.type
_entity.pdbx_description
1 polymer ?
#
loop_
_entity_poly.entity_id
_entity_poly.type
_entity_poly.pdbx_seq_one_letter_code
_entity_poly.pdbx_strand_id
1 'polypeptide(L)'
;MSPKKVFLKIPKFKVISEKIPTSFKSNDNFTKLTTSSSLEGFESTPNFHVSRVFLSNSFEIHETGFEYSSIMKSELRDFFFTFNCNRPFLVFLFSKEKIALLVGMIDNIPPFR
;
A
#
# COMPACT_ATOMS: atom_id res chain seq x y z
N MET A 1 -13.36 4.56 20.51
CA MET A 1 -14.36 4.81 19.44
C MET A 1 -15.39 3.70 19.50
N SER A 2 -16.69 4.02 19.48
CA SER A 2 -17.73 3.00 19.36
C SER A 2 -17.87 2.55 17.90
N PRO A 3 -18.11 1.26 17.64
CA PRO A 3 -18.34 0.76 16.28
C PRO A 3 -19.64 1.37 15.73
N LYS A 4 -19.58 1.86 14.48
CA LYS A 4 -20.74 2.38 13.74
C LYS A 4 -20.98 1.51 12.51
N LYS A 5 -22.24 1.32 12.13
CA LYS A 5 -22.59 0.67 10.86
C LYS A 5 -22.25 1.63 9.71
N VAL A 6 -21.39 1.19 8.80
CA VAL A 6 -20.95 1.98 7.64
C VAL A 6 -21.12 1.14 6.37
N PHE A 7 -21.77 1.70 5.36
CA PHE A 7 -21.73 1.17 4.00
C PHE A 7 -20.44 1.60 3.32
N LEU A 8 -19.55 0.64 3.08
CA LEU A 8 -18.22 0.88 2.54
C LEU A 8 -18.16 0.48 1.07
N LYS A 9 -17.68 1.37 0.20
CA LYS A 9 -17.43 1.09 -1.22
C LYS A 9 -15.98 1.39 -1.57
N ILE A 10 -15.19 0.34 -1.76
CA ILE A 10 -13.78 0.41 -2.18
C ILE A 10 -13.66 -0.23 -3.57
N PRO A 11 -13.01 0.41 -4.55
CA PRO A 11 -12.82 -0.18 -5.87
C PRO A 11 -11.78 -1.31 -5.79
N LYS A 12 -11.91 -2.32 -6.66
CA LYS A 12 -10.82 -3.28 -6.89
C LYS A 12 -9.70 -2.57 -7.63
N PHE A 13 -8.47 -2.75 -7.18
CA PHE A 13 -7.32 -2.14 -7.84
C PHE A 13 -6.05 -2.94 -7.63
N LYS A 14 -5.11 -2.73 -8.54
CA LYS A 14 -3.74 -3.24 -8.48
C LYS A 14 -2.78 -2.07 -8.63
N VAL A 15 -1.78 -2.02 -7.76
CA VAL A 15 -0.69 -1.05 -7.81
C VAL A 15 0.62 -1.80 -7.96
N ILE A 16 1.46 -1.32 -8.87
CA ILE A 16 2.84 -1.74 -9.01
C ILE A 16 3.69 -0.49 -8.79
N SER A 17 4.61 -0.56 -7.85
CA SER A 17 5.53 0.52 -7.53
C SER A 17 6.95 0.01 -7.66
N GLU A 18 7.70 0.64 -8.55
CA GLU A 18 9.11 0.33 -8.79
C GLU A 18 9.97 1.50 -8.31
N LYS A 19 11.02 1.19 -7.56
CA LYS A 19 11.99 2.16 -7.07
C LYS A 19 13.39 1.73 -7.47
N ILE A 20 14.12 2.70 -7.97
CA ILE A 20 15.54 2.62 -8.33
C ILE A 20 16.32 3.55 -7.40
N PRO A 21 17.67 3.54 -7.40
CA PRO A 21 18.45 4.37 -6.48
C PRO A 21 18.09 5.86 -6.60
N THR A 22 17.77 6.33 -7.81
CA THR A 22 17.34 7.72 -8.02
C THR A 22 15.98 8.06 -7.38
N SER A 23 15.14 7.06 -7.09
CA SER A 23 13.89 7.23 -6.35
C SER A 23 14.11 7.59 -4.88
N PHE A 24 15.33 7.41 -4.36
CA PHE A 24 15.70 7.72 -2.98
C PHE A 24 16.50 9.00 -2.82
N LYS A 25 16.70 9.79 -3.90
CA LYS A 25 17.50 11.04 -3.90
C LYS A 25 17.14 12.03 -2.81
N SER A 26 15.89 12.05 -2.35
CA SER A 26 15.43 12.91 -1.26
C SER A 26 15.84 12.41 0.14
N ASN A 27 16.49 11.25 0.22
CA ASN A 27 16.97 10.62 1.44
C ASN A 27 18.43 10.20 1.25
N ASP A 28 19.34 11.01 1.79
CA ASP A 28 20.79 10.83 1.63
C ASP A 28 21.29 9.48 2.15
N ASN A 29 20.69 8.97 3.23
CA ASN A 29 21.09 7.69 3.81
C ASN A 29 20.75 6.51 2.88
N PHE A 30 19.52 6.50 2.36
CA PHE A 30 19.12 5.48 1.38
C PHE A 30 19.85 5.63 0.06
N THR A 31 20.12 6.86 -0.38
CA THR A 31 20.92 7.09 -1.59
C THR A 31 22.31 6.51 -1.42
N LYS A 32 23.03 6.87 -0.35
CA LYS A 32 24.37 6.33 -0.05
C LYS A 32 24.38 4.80 0.00
N LEU A 33 23.37 4.19 0.66
CA LEU A 33 23.23 2.74 0.75
C LEU A 33 22.95 2.06 -0.61
N THR A 34 22.31 2.77 -1.53
CA THR A 34 21.94 2.21 -2.84
C THR A 34 22.93 2.55 -3.96
N THR A 35 23.91 3.43 -3.72
CA THR A 35 24.85 3.89 -4.75
C THR A 35 26.33 3.73 -4.42
N SER A 36 26.73 3.81 -3.14
CA SER A 36 28.15 4.02 -2.80
C SER A 36 28.60 3.41 -1.48
N SER A 37 27.74 2.66 -0.79
CA SER A 37 28.12 1.97 0.44
C SER A 37 29.06 0.81 0.14
N SER A 38 30.26 0.86 0.73
CA SER A 38 31.17 -0.27 0.80
C SER A 38 30.56 -1.38 1.66
N LEU A 39 30.68 -2.62 1.20
CA LEU A 39 30.26 -3.82 1.92
C LEU A 39 31.48 -4.53 2.56
N GLU A 40 32.51 -3.77 2.91
CA GLU A 40 33.64 -4.24 3.70
C GLU A 40 33.15 -4.96 4.96
N GLY A 41 33.50 -6.23 5.11
CA GLY A 41 33.02 -7.12 6.18
C GLY A 41 32.13 -8.27 5.70
N PHE A 42 31.59 -8.21 4.48
CA PHE A 42 30.91 -9.36 3.85
C PHE A 42 31.89 -10.33 3.17
N GLU A 43 32.98 -9.79 2.62
CA GLU A 43 34.05 -10.54 1.97
C GLU A 43 35.39 -9.84 2.21
N SER A 44 36.50 -10.58 2.14
CA SER A 44 37.87 -10.02 2.23
C SER A 44 38.30 -9.30 0.95
N THR A 45 37.40 -9.19 -0.02
CA THR A 45 37.63 -8.57 -1.32
C THR A 45 37.54 -7.04 -1.20
N PRO A 46 38.64 -6.30 -1.47
CA PRO A 46 38.61 -4.84 -1.42
C PRO A 46 37.69 -4.27 -2.51
N ASN A 47 37.01 -3.16 -2.20
CA ASN A 47 36.10 -2.43 -3.10
C ASN A 47 34.79 -3.18 -3.47
N PHE A 48 34.33 -4.11 -2.64
CA PHE A 48 33.02 -4.73 -2.85
C PHE A 48 31.90 -3.71 -2.58
N HIS A 49 31.08 -3.42 -3.59
CA HIS A 49 30.03 -2.40 -3.54
C HIS A 49 28.75 -2.91 -4.20
N VAL A 50 27.62 -2.34 -3.77
CA VAL A 50 26.32 -2.60 -4.38
C VAL A 50 26.27 -1.94 -5.76
N SER A 51 26.13 -2.73 -6.81
CA SER A 51 26.14 -2.24 -8.20
C SER A 51 24.79 -1.68 -8.64
N ARG A 52 23.68 -2.34 -8.26
CA ARG A 52 22.30 -1.92 -8.57
C ARG A 52 21.35 -2.36 -7.47
N VAL A 53 20.49 -1.45 -7.04
CA VAL A 53 19.35 -1.75 -6.17
C VAL A 53 18.06 -1.50 -6.93
N PHE A 54 17.18 -2.50 -6.95
CA PHE A 54 15.85 -2.40 -7.54
C PHE A 54 14.84 -2.95 -6.54
N LEU A 55 13.80 -2.15 -6.26
CA LEU A 55 12.74 -2.52 -5.34
C LEU A 55 11.42 -2.44 -6.08
N SER A 56 10.75 -3.58 -6.24
CA SER A 56 9.43 -3.66 -6.87
C SER A 56 8.42 -4.20 -5.85
N ASN A 57 7.35 -3.43 -5.65
CA ASN A 57 6.25 -3.80 -4.79
C ASN A 57 4.98 -3.91 -5.65
N SER A 58 4.29 -5.04 -5.57
CA SER A 58 2.96 -5.20 -6.14
C SER A 58 1.93 -5.41 -5.03
N PHE A 59 0.82 -4.68 -5.12
CA PHE A 59 -0.30 -4.81 -4.19
C PHE A 59 -1.60 -4.86 -4.95
N GLU A 60 -2.53 -5.70 -4.50
CA GLU A 60 -3.78 -5.96 -5.19
C GLU A 60 -4.90 -6.16 -4.16
N ILE A 61 -6.02 -5.45 -4.32
CA ILE A 61 -7.22 -5.61 -3.50
C ILE A 61 -8.29 -6.31 -4.34
N HIS A 62 -8.79 -7.42 -3.79
CA HIS A 62 -9.90 -8.24 -4.31
C HIS A 62 -10.90 -8.54 -3.19
N GLU A 63 -12.11 -8.97 -3.54
CA GLU A 63 -13.12 -9.45 -2.57
C GLU A 63 -12.95 -10.93 -2.21
N THR A 64 -11.75 -11.41 -1.92
CA THR A 64 -11.58 -12.85 -1.60
C THR A 64 -12.28 -13.21 -0.28
N GLY A 65 -13.52 -13.67 -0.43
CA GLY A 65 -14.50 -14.08 0.59
C GLY A 65 -15.92 -13.96 0.00
N PHE A 66 -16.54 -15.08 -0.39
CA PHE A 66 -17.90 -15.08 -0.93
C PHE A 66 -18.92 -15.05 0.21
N GLU A 67 -19.21 -13.86 0.75
CA GLU A 67 -20.38 -13.67 1.61
C GLU A 67 -21.53 -13.10 0.76
N TYR A 68 -22.39 -14.01 0.30
CA TYR A 68 -23.69 -13.66 -0.25
C TYR A 68 -24.59 -13.18 0.89
N SER A 69 -24.83 -11.87 0.96
CA SER A 69 -25.85 -11.29 1.82
C SER A 69 -26.90 -10.57 0.96
N SER A 70 -28.09 -11.18 0.90
CA SER A 70 -29.29 -10.56 0.33
C SER A 70 -29.85 -9.58 1.36
N ILE A 71 -29.77 -8.28 1.08
CA ILE A 71 -30.36 -7.25 1.94
C ILE A 71 -31.82 -7.06 1.53
N MET A 72 -32.72 -7.67 2.29
CA MET A 72 -34.15 -7.34 2.25
C MET A 72 -34.35 -6.01 2.97
N LYS A 73 -34.69 -4.95 2.21
CA LYS A 73 -34.88 -3.60 2.73
C LYS A 73 -36.24 -3.51 3.44
N SER A 74 -36.22 -3.59 4.76
CA SER A 74 -37.33 -3.14 5.62
C SER A 74 -37.02 -1.72 6.10
N GLU A 75 -37.97 -0.79 5.93
CA GLU A 75 -37.82 0.63 6.28
C GLU A 75 -37.84 0.83 7.80
N LEU A 76 -36.71 0.57 8.46
CA LEU A 76 -36.39 1.17 9.75
C LEU A 76 -35.31 2.22 9.50
N ARG A 77 -35.54 3.45 9.99
CA ARG A 77 -34.65 4.62 9.84
C ARG A 77 -33.36 4.44 10.66
N ASP A 78 -32.56 3.43 10.36
CA ASP A 78 -31.18 3.34 10.82
C ASP A 78 -30.36 4.37 10.01
N PHE A 79 -29.79 5.37 10.67
CA PHE A 79 -28.84 6.29 10.03
C PHE A 79 -27.55 5.53 9.74
N PHE A 80 -27.40 5.07 8.50
CA PHE A 80 -26.15 4.47 8.03
C PHE A 80 -25.23 5.56 7.47
N PHE A 81 -23.94 5.49 7.80
CA PHE A 81 -22.93 6.31 7.16
C PHE A 81 -22.45 5.61 5.88
N THR A 82 -22.28 6.35 4.79
CA THR A 82 -21.70 5.81 3.55
C THR A 82 -20.29 6.35 3.36
N PHE A 83 -19.33 5.45 3.14
CA PHE A 83 -17.95 5.79 2.82
C PHE A 83 -17.59 5.23 1.44
N ASN A 84 -17.42 6.14 0.47
CA ASN A 84 -17.12 5.80 -0.91
C ASN A 84 -15.71 6.28 -1.28
N CYS A 85 -14.84 5.35 -1.69
CA CYS A 85 -13.52 5.66 -2.24
C CYS A 85 -13.60 6.02 -3.73
N ASN A 86 -14.32 7.09 -4.06
CA ASN A 86 -14.55 7.57 -5.44
C ASN A 86 -13.72 8.82 -5.81
N ARG A 87 -12.80 9.22 -4.94
CA ARG A 87 -11.84 10.33 -5.09
C ARG A 87 -10.50 9.92 -4.48
N PRO A 88 -9.38 10.57 -4.86
CA PRO A 88 -8.06 10.12 -4.43
C PRO A 88 -7.98 9.89 -2.93
N PHE A 89 -7.37 8.77 -2.54
CA PHE A 89 -7.33 8.33 -1.15
C PHE A 89 -5.99 7.71 -0.78
N LEU A 90 -5.67 7.78 0.51
CA LEU A 90 -4.47 7.16 1.07
C LEU A 90 -4.79 5.74 1.55
N VAL A 91 -3.83 4.85 1.36
CA VAL A 91 -3.88 3.46 1.83
C VAL A 91 -2.69 3.23 2.74
N PHE A 92 -2.99 2.69 3.92
CA PHE A 92 -2.00 2.24 4.89
C PHE A 92 -2.29 0.78 5.23
N LEU A 93 -1.31 -0.07 4.99
CA LEU A 93 -1.34 -1.46 5.44
C LEU A 93 -0.38 -1.60 6.61
N PHE A 94 -0.92 -1.97 7.77
CA PHE A 94 -0.12 -2.20 8.97
C PHE A 94 -0.06 -3.69 9.29
N SER A 95 1.07 -4.15 9.82
CA SER A 95 1.18 -5.46 10.46
C SER A 95 0.40 -5.50 11.77
N LYS A 96 0.23 -6.69 12.36
CA LYS A 96 -0.34 -6.85 13.70
C LYS A 96 0.44 -6.07 14.77
N GLU A 97 1.75 -5.89 14.55
CA GLU A 97 2.67 -5.13 15.39
C GLU A 97 2.65 -3.62 15.11
N LYS A 98 1.73 -3.15 14.25
CA LYS A 98 1.56 -1.74 13.85
C LYS A 98 2.74 -1.17 13.06
N ILE A 99 3.49 -2.02 12.37
CA ILE A 99 4.53 -1.60 11.43
C ILE A 99 3.87 -1.31 10.09
N ALA A 100 4.13 -0.14 9.50
CA ALA A 100 3.62 0.21 8.17
C ALA A 100 4.32 -0.66 7.11
N LEU A 101 3.59 -1.64 6.56
CA LEU A 101 4.05 -2.52 5.50
C LEU A 101 3.92 -1.86 4.14
N LEU A 102 2.85 -1.09 3.93
CA LEU A 102 2.60 -0.36 2.71
C LEU A 102 1.95 0.98 3.03
N VAL A 103 2.45 2.02 2.36
CA VAL A 103 1.86 3.37 2.38
C VAL A 103 1.82 3.87 0.95
N GLY A 104 0.66 4.33 0.51
CA GLY A 104 0.49 4.81 -0.86
C GLY A 104 -0.73 5.70 -1.04
N MET A 105 -0.77 6.36 -2.19
CA MET A 105 -1.91 7.13 -2.66
C MET A 105 -2.49 6.44 -3.89
N ILE A 106 -3.82 6.30 -3.92
CA ILE A 106 -4.56 5.90 -5.11
C ILE A 106 -5.14 7.18 -5.70
N ASP A 107 -4.57 7.63 -6.81
CA ASP A 107 -4.97 8.85 -7.52
C ASP A 107 -5.86 8.54 -8.74
N ASN A 108 -5.48 7.51 -9.50
CA ASN A 108 -6.21 7.01 -10.66
C ASN A 108 -7.16 5.89 -10.25
N ILE A 109 -8.40 6.28 -9.99
CA ILE A 109 -9.41 5.37 -9.44
C ILE A 109 -10.08 4.59 -10.57
N PRO A 110 -9.96 3.26 -10.60
CA PRO A 110 -10.67 2.46 -11.58
C PRO A 110 -12.17 2.50 -11.31
N PRO A 111 -13.01 2.33 -12.35
CA PRO A 111 -14.45 2.25 -12.17
C PRO A 111 -14.81 1.06 -11.26
N PHE A 112 -15.80 1.25 -10.39
CA PHE A 112 -16.35 0.15 -9.58
C PHE A 112 -16.95 -0.89 -10.53
N ARG A 113 -16.39 -2.10 -10.52
CA ARG A 113 -16.86 -3.26 -11.28
C ARG A 113 -17.44 -4.31 -10.35
#